data_AF-A0A853EC60-F1
#
_entry.id   AF-A0A853EC60-F1
#
_cell.length_a   1.000
_cell.length_b   1.000
_cell.length_c   1.000
_cell.angle_alpha   90.00
_cell.angle_beta   90.00
_cell.angle_gamma   90.00
#
_symmetry.space_group_name_H-M   'P 1'
#
loop_
_entity.id
_entity.type
_entity.pdbx_description
1 polymer ?
#
loop_
_entity_poly.entity_id
_entity_poly.type
_entity_poly.pdbx_seq_one_letter_code
_entity_poly.pdbx_strand_id
1 'polypeptide(L)'
;AYQQLNKADGNPLVNHAIQDRYAPGSTFKLVTAAAALASGKYNPQTQVPAPLQLTLPNTTATLSNFGGESCGGATVSLADALRVSCNTAFAQVGLDLGAAAIKAQADKFGFDDPSLTIPMAVAQSVMPAGLDAPETAQSAI
;
A
#
# COMPACT_ATOMS: atom_id res chain seq x y z
N ALA A 1 9.48 22.13 -32.09
CA ALA A 1 8.85 20.87 -31.65
C ALA A 1 9.65 20.19 -30.53
N TYR A 2 10.69 19.37 -30.80
CA TYR A 2 11.38 18.59 -29.75
C TYR A 2 11.90 19.44 -28.57
N GLN A 3 12.68 20.49 -28.85
CA GLN A 3 13.25 21.37 -27.81
C GLN A 3 12.18 22.09 -26.97
N GLN A 4 10.98 22.31 -27.51
CA GLN A 4 9.87 22.91 -26.77
C GLN A 4 9.24 21.88 -25.84
N LEU A 5 8.97 20.67 -26.33
CA LEU A 5 8.42 19.57 -25.52
C LEU A 5 9.38 19.14 -24.41
N ASN A 6 10.69 19.14 -24.68
CA ASN A 6 11.72 18.78 -23.72
C ASN A 6 11.88 19.81 -22.58
N LYS A 7 11.40 21.04 -22.75
CA LYS A 7 11.44 22.11 -21.75
C LYS A 7 10.07 22.43 -21.15
N ALA A 8 9.02 21.77 -21.63
CA ALA A 8 7.67 22.02 -21.17
C ALA A 8 7.43 21.36 -19.81
N ASP A 9 6.67 22.04 -18.96
CA ASP A 9 6.24 21.51 -17.67
C ASP A 9 5.45 20.21 -17.84
N GLY A 10 5.51 19.35 -16.82
CA GLY A 10 4.83 18.06 -16.84
C GLY A 10 5.49 17.01 -17.74
N ASN A 11 6.69 17.28 -18.28
CA ASN A 11 7.51 16.30 -19.02
C ASN A 11 6.73 15.53 -20.11
N PRO A 12 6.09 16.20 -21.09
CA PRO A 12 5.18 15.56 -22.06
C PRO A 12 5.82 14.53 -22.99
N LEU A 13 7.15 14.37 -22.94
CA LEU A 13 7.88 13.32 -23.64
C LEU A 13 7.96 12.00 -22.85
N VAL A 14 7.58 12.01 -21.56
CA VAL A 14 7.58 10.84 -20.67
C VAL A 14 6.23 10.15 -20.76
N ASN A 15 6.25 8.83 -20.95
CA ASN A 15 5.06 8.02 -20.77
C ASN A 15 4.87 7.73 -19.27
N HIS A 16 4.19 8.63 -18.58
CA HIS A 16 3.95 8.56 -17.12
C HIS A 16 3.26 7.27 -16.66
N ALA A 17 2.56 6.56 -17.55
CA ALA A 17 1.92 5.29 -17.20
C ALA A 17 2.91 4.14 -16.99
N ILE A 18 4.08 4.19 -17.64
CA ILE A 18 5.06 3.09 -17.60
C ILE A 18 6.46 3.53 -17.20
N GLN A 19 6.78 4.82 -17.13
CA GLN A 19 8.15 5.29 -16.90
C GLN A 19 8.36 5.95 -15.53
N ASP A 20 7.30 6.22 -14.78
CA ASP A 20 7.39 6.85 -13.46
C ASP A 20 7.09 5.88 -12.32
N ARG A 21 7.57 6.24 -11.13
CA ARG A 21 7.24 5.57 -9.87
C ARG A 21 6.50 6.53 -8.96
N TYR A 22 5.38 6.07 -8.45
CA TYR A 22 4.56 6.79 -7.48
C TYR A 22 4.34 5.91 -6.26
N ALA A 23 4.17 6.52 -5.08
CA ALA A 23 3.64 5.80 -3.94
C ALA A 23 2.20 5.36 -4.30
N PRO A 24 1.87 4.06 -4.22
CA PRO A 24 0.55 3.56 -4.62
C PRO A 24 -0.56 4.06 -3.68
N GLY A 25 -0.22 4.40 -2.44
CA GLY A 25 -1.17 4.74 -1.38
C GLY A 25 -2.23 3.66 -1.23
N SER A 26 -3.47 4.08 -0.91
CA SER A 26 -4.63 3.19 -0.63
C SER A 26 -4.96 2.12 -1.67
N THR A 27 -4.42 2.22 -2.89
CA THR A 27 -4.54 1.14 -3.88
C THR A 27 -3.77 -0.12 -3.44
N PHE A 28 -2.71 0.02 -2.65
CA PHE A 28 -1.90 -1.07 -2.13
C PHE A 28 -2.63 -1.93 -1.09
N LYS A 29 -3.69 -1.41 -0.44
CA LYS A 29 -4.57 -2.18 0.46
C LYS A 29 -5.14 -3.44 -0.19
N LEU A 30 -5.28 -3.49 -1.52
CA LEU A 30 -5.67 -4.71 -2.22
C LEU A 30 -4.60 -5.82 -2.09
N VAL A 31 -3.33 -5.47 -2.19
CA VAL A 31 -2.20 -6.40 -1.98
C VAL A 31 -2.17 -6.86 -0.53
N THR A 32 -2.31 -5.94 0.43
CA THR A 32 -2.38 -6.27 1.86
C THR A 32 -3.57 -7.17 2.19
N ALA A 33 -4.76 -6.89 1.64
CA ALA A 33 -5.95 -7.71 1.84
C ALA A 33 -5.78 -9.11 1.23
N ALA A 34 -5.17 -9.20 0.04
CA ALA A 34 -4.84 -10.49 -0.57
C ALA A 34 -3.86 -11.29 0.30
N ALA A 35 -2.85 -10.63 0.90
CA ALA A 35 -1.90 -11.27 1.81
C ALA A 35 -2.62 -11.79 3.08
N ALA A 36 -3.53 -10.98 3.63
CA ALA A 36 -4.33 -11.35 4.79
C ALA A 36 -5.17 -12.61 4.52
N LEU A 37 -5.89 -12.64 3.40
CA LEU A 37 -6.69 -13.81 2.99
C LEU A 37 -5.82 -15.04 2.71
N ALA A 38 -4.70 -14.86 1.99
CA ALA A 38 -3.77 -15.94 1.66
C ALA A 38 -3.10 -16.56 2.90
N SER A 39 -2.99 -15.81 4.01
CA SER A 39 -2.45 -16.33 5.28
C SER A 39 -3.36 -17.36 5.95
N GLY A 40 -4.64 -17.43 5.57
CA GLY A 40 -5.65 -18.25 6.24
C GLY A 40 -6.11 -17.73 7.62
N LYS A 41 -5.48 -16.67 8.15
CA LYS A 41 -5.87 -16.05 9.42
C LYS A 41 -7.09 -15.11 9.30
N TYR A 42 -7.34 -14.60 8.09
CA TYR A 42 -8.38 -13.62 7.82
C TYR A 42 -9.42 -14.15 6.85
N ASN A 43 -10.66 -13.70 7.03
CA ASN A 43 -11.73 -13.74 6.06
C ASN A 43 -12.37 -12.34 5.94
N PRO A 44 -13.27 -12.10 4.98
CA PRO A 44 -13.85 -10.77 4.78
C PRO A 44 -14.58 -10.19 6.02
N GLN A 45 -15.08 -11.05 6.90
CA GLN A 45 -15.79 -10.70 8.14
C GLN A 45 -14.86 -10.63 9.37
N THR A 46 -13.57 -10.92 9.24
CA THR A 46 -12.61 -10.79 10.34
C THR A 46 -12.61 -9.34 10.84
N GLN A 47 -12.89 -9.16 12.13
CA GLN A 47 -12.85 -7.85 12.77
C GLN A 47 -11.41 -7.44 13.05
N VAL A 48 -11.04 -6.24 12.59
CA VAL A 48 -9.71 -5.65 12.73
C VAL A 48 -9.81 -4.42 13.63
N PRO A 49 -8.88 -4.19 14.56
CA PRO A 49 -8.80 -2.92 15.28
C PRO A 49 -8.67 -1.73 14.34
N ALA A 50 -9.50 -0.71 14.55
CA ALA A 50 -9.55 0.50 13.73
C ALA A 50 -9.62 1.76 14.61
N PRO A 51 -8.60 2.01 15.46
CA PRO A 51 -8.58 3.20 16.29
C PRO A 51 -8.58 4.47 15.42
N LEU A 52 -9.06 5.59 15.96
CA LEU A 52 -9.01 6.91 15.29
C LEU A 52 -7.57 7.32 14.96
N GLN A 53 -6.64 6.93 15.83
CA GLN A 53 -5.22 7.18 15.69
C GLN A 53 -4.45 5.96 16.18
N LEU A 54 -3.49 5.51 15.38
CA LEU A 54 -2.57 4.42 15.69
C LEU A 54 -1.17 4.99 15.92
N THR A 55 -0.60 4.80 17.10
CA THR A 55 0.83 5.08 17.32
C THR A 55 1.65 3.98 16.68
N LEU A 56 2.59 4.35 15.79
CA LEU A 56 3.42 3.38 15.10
C LEU A 56 4.44 2.77 16.08
N PRO A 57 4.65 1.44 16.06
CA PRO A 57 5.55 0.77 17.01
C PRO A 57 6.94 1.38 17.02
N ASN A 58 7.57 1.44 18.20
CA ASN A 58 8.92 1.96 18.40
C ASN A 58 9.12 3.44 18.00
N THR A 59 8.04 4.20 17.84
CA THR A 59 8.08 5.63 17.52
C THR A 59 7.05 6.41 18.32
N THR A 60 7.12 7.73 18.25
CA THR A 60 6.04 8.64 18.70
C THR A 60 5.15 9.10 17.54
N ALA A 61 5.44 8.66 16.31
CA ALA A 61 4.67 9.02 15.13
C ALA A 61 3.31 8.33 15.17
N THR A 62 2.29 9.04 14.71
CA THR A 62 0.92 8.54 14.67
C THR A 62 0.37 8.52 13.25
N LEU A 63 -0.50 7.54 13.00
CA LEU A 63 -1.24 7.36 11.76
C LEU A 63 -2.73 7.54 12.03
N SER A 64 -3.38 8.34 11.20
CA SER A 64 -4.84 8.56 11.25
C SER A 64 -5.47 8.30 9.88
N ASN A 65 -6.79 8.14 9.88
CA ASN A 65 -7.56 8.15 8.64
C ASN A 65 -7.64 9.56 8.07
N PHE A 66 -7.97 9.67 6.78
CA PHE A 66 -8.21 10.95 6.14
C PHE A 66 -9.24 11.76 6.96
N GLY A 67 -8.99 13.04 7.17
CA GLY A 67 -9.86 13.91 7.96
C GLY A 67 -10.00 13.56 9.44
N GLY A 68 -9.26 12.57 9.96
CA GLY A 68 -9.41 12.09 11.35
C GLY A 68 -10.66 11.23 11.57
N GLU A 69 -11.23 10.67 10.50
CA GLU A 69 -12.49 9.93 10.56
C GLU A 69 -12.38 8.55 11.25
N SER A 70 -13.50 8.08 11.80
CA SER A 70 -13.64 6.70 12.28
C SER A 70 -14.07 5.77 11.15
N CYS A 71 -13.53 4.56 11.10
CA CYS A 71 -13.93 3.53 10.15
C CYS A 71 -15.17 2.72 10.58
N GLY A 72 -16.03 3.29 11.43
CA GLY A 72 -17.23 2.63 11.95
C GLY A 72 -17.14 2.12 13.39
N GLY A 73 -16.13 2.54 14.16
CA GLY A 73 -15.98 2.23 15.58
C GLY A 73 -14.56 1.85 15.97
N ALA A 74 -14.42 1.09 17.07
CA ALA A 74 -13.13 0.58 17.55
C ALA A 74 -12.60 -0.60 16.71
N THR A 75 -13.49 -1.30 16.00
CA THR A 75 -13.13 -2.36 15.05
C THR A 75 -14.00 -2.24 13.79
N VAL A 76 -13.52 -2.83 12.69
CA VAL A 76 -14.21 -2.87 11.40
C VAL A 76 -13.93 -4.22 10.74
N SER A 77 -14.83 -4.73 9.91
CA SER A 77 -14.56 -5.95 9.13
C SER A 77 -13.46 -5.68 8.10
N LEU A 78 -12.67 -6.70 7.72
CA LEU A 78 -11.65 -6.55 6.66
C LEU A 78 -12.27 -6.03 5.35
N ALA A 79 -13.46 -6.52 4.98
CA ALA A 79 -14.19 -6.06 3.81
C ALA A 79 -14.59 -4.58 3.90
N ASP A 80 -15.13 -4.15 5.04
CA ASP A 80 -15.50 -2.75 5.25
C ASP A 80 -14.28 -1.84 5.34
N ALA A 81 -13.18 -2.29 5.98
CA ALA A 81 -11.92 -1.57 6.01
C ALA A 81 -11.43 -1.24 4.60
N LEU A 82 -11.50 -2.22 3.70
CA LEU A 82 -11.10 -2.03 2.30
C LEU A 82 -12.06 -1.06 1.59
N ARG A 83 -13.37 -1.25 1.79
CA ARG A 83 -14.43 -0.43 1.21
C ARG A 83 -14.31 1.06 1.59
N VAL A 84 -13.98 1.35 2.85
CA VAL A 84 -13.83 2.74 3.35
C VAL A 84 -12.38 3.22 3.37
N SER A 85 -11.45 2.41 2.83
CA SER A 85 -10.03 2.73 2.81
C SER A 85 -9.45 3.06 4.19
N CYS A 86 -9.77 2.27 5.21
CA CYS A 86 -9.34 2.51 6.59
C CYS A 86 -7.82 2.35 6.77
N ASN A 87 -7.08 3.44 7.06
CA ASN A 87 -5.63 3.41 7.22
C ASN A 87 -5.21 2.62 8.47
N THR A 88 -5.84 2.91 9.62
CA THR A 88 -5.41 2.33 10.89
C THR A 88 -5.67 0.82 10.95
N ALA A 89 -6.77 0.35 10.34
CA ALA A 89 -7.03 -1.08 10.19
C ALA A 89 -5.98 -1.78 9.30
N PHE A 90 -5.66 -1.21 8.14
CA PHE A 90 -4.67 -1.82 7.23
C PHE A 90 -3.24 -1.79 7.77
N ALA A 91 -2.87 -0.74 8.49
CA ALA A 91 -1.62 -0.71 9.23
C ALA A 91 -1.56 -1.84 10.28
N GLN A 92 -2.66 -2.08 10.99
CA GLN A 92 -2.74 -3.15 11.98
C GLN A 92 -2.64 -4.55 11.34
N VAL A 93 -3.33 -4.75 10.20
CA VAL A 93 -3.21 -6.00 9.41
C VAL A 93 -1.76 -6.18 8.93
N GLY A 94 -1.13 -5.13 8.42
CA GLY A 94 0.26 -5.18 7.97
C GLY A 94 1.23 -5.56 9.07
N LEU A 95 1.06 -4.99 10.27
CA LEU A 95 1.84 -5.34 11.46
C LEU A 95 1.66 -6.79 11.89
N ASP A 96 0.43 -7.33 11.83
CA ASP A 96 0.15 -8.73 12.18
C ASP A 96 0.69 -9.74 11.14
N LEU A 97 0.68 -9.37 9.86
CA LEU A 97 1.23 -10.20 8.78
C LEU A 97 2.77 -10.15 8.73
N GLY A 98 3.34 -8.97 8.97
CA GLY A 98 4.77 -8.68 8.87
C GLY A 98 5.25 -8.43 7.43
N ALA A 99 6.38 -7.72 7.32
CA ALA A 99 6.96 -7.28 6.04
C ALA A 99 7.15 -8.40 5.01
N ALA A 100 7.61 -9.57 5.45
CA ALA A 100 7.90 -10.69 4.56
C ALA A 100 6.63 -11.21 3.84
N ALA A 101 5.50 -11.27 4.55
CA ALA A 101 4.23 -11.72 3.95
C ALA A 101 3.68 -10.69 2.96
N ILE A 102 3.78 -9.39 3.29
CA ILE A 102 3.36 -8.30 2.39
C ILE A 102 4.24 -8.29 1.13
N LYS A 103 5.57 -8.36 1.29
CA LYS A 103 6.54 -8.45 0.20
C LYS A 103 6.24 -9.63 -0.72
N ALA A 104 6.09 -10.83 -0.15
CA ALA A 104 5.79 -12.04 -0.92
C ALA A 104 4.46 -11.94 -1.69
N GLN A 105 3.48 -11.20 -1.17
CA GLN A 105 2.24 -10.95 -1.89
C GLN A 105 2.40 -9.87 -2.96
N ALA A 106 3.16 -8.81 -2.71
CA ALA A 106 3.48 -7.78 -3.70
C ALA A 106 4.21 -8.36 -4.91
N ASP A 107 5.13 -9.30 -4.69
CA ASP A 107 5.87 -10.00 -5.75
C ASP A 107 4.93 -10.74 -6.70
N LYS A 108 3.89 -11.40 -6.16
CA LYS A 108 2.85 -12.07 -6.97
C LYS A 108 2.01 -11.09 -7.79
N PHE A 109 1.96 -9.82 -7.38
CA PHE A 109 1.27 -8.73 -8.07
C PHE A 109 2.18 -7.97 -9.04
N GLY A 110 3.43 -8.44 -9.25
CA GLY A 110 4.37 -7.85 -10.21
C GLY A 110 5.27 -6.75 -9.65
N PHE A 111 5.27 -6.51 -8.32
CA PHE A 111 6.33 -5.72 -7.72
C PHE A 111 7.67 -6.44 -7.85
N ASP A 112 8.73 -5.64 -7.95
CA ASP A 112 10.11 -6.08 -8.14
C ASP A 112 10.36 -6.93 -9.39
N ASP A 113 9.41 -7.02 -10.35
CA ASP A 113 9.60 -7.69 -11.63
C ASP A 113 10.20 -6.72 -12.68
N PRO A 114 11.48 -6.89 -13.08
CA PRO A 114 12.11 -6.04 -14.09
C PRO A 114 11.71 -6.41 -15.53
N SER A 115 10.93 -7.48 -15.73
CA SER A 115 10.57 -8.01 -17.04
C SER A 115 9.24 -7.50 -17.61
N LEU A 116 8.48 -6.71 -16.84
CA LEU A 116 7.19 -6.16 -17.26
C LEU A 116 7.33 -5.19 -18.44
N THR A 117 6.46 -5.36 -19.45
CA THR A 117 6.43 -4.52 -20.65
C THR A 117 5.00 -4.18 -21.10
N ILE A 118 4.75 -2.93 -21.53
CA ILE A 118 3.48 -2.50 -22.14
C ILE A 118 3.71 -1.41 -23.21
N PRO A 119 3.77 -1.76 -24.51
CA PRO A 119 4.65 -2.80 -25.07
C PRO A 119 6.16 -2.50 -24.88
N MET A 120 6.51 -1.35 -24.27
CA MET A 120 7.88 -0.95 -23.90
C MET A 120 8.18 -1.34 -22.44
N ALA A 121 9.45 -1.28 -22.02
CA ALA A 121 9.84 -1.55 -20.64
C ALA A 121 9.08 -0.67 -19.64
N VAL A 122 8.56 -1.28 -18.58
CA VAL A 122 7.90 -0.60 -17.46
C VAL A 122 8.93 -0.33 -16.37
N ALA A 123 8.89 0.86 -15.77
CA ALA A 123 9.63 1.19 -14.58
C ALA A 123 9.22 0.23 -13.46
N GLN A 124 10.16 -0.61 -13.04
CA GLN A 124 9.94 -1.62 -12.01
C GLN A 124 9.38 -0.98 -10.74
N SER A 125 8.23 -1.44 -10.25
CA SER A 125 7.74 -1.09 -8.90
C SER A 125 8.63 -1.74 -7.85
N VAL A 126 8.86 -1.07 -6.71
CA VAL A 126 9.77 -1.57 -5.66
C VAL A 126 9.01 -1.77 -4.35
N MET A 127 9.11 -2.96 -3.77
CA MET A 127 8.70 -3.23 -2.39
C MET A 127 9.95 -3.57 -1.57
N PRO A 128 10.44 -2.68 -0.68
CA PRO A 128 11.69 -2.94 0.03
C PRO A 128 11.60 -4.19 0.92
N ALA A 129 12.71 -4.91 1.03
CA ALA A 129 12.86 -6.01 1.99
C ALA A 129 13.40 -5.49 3.33
N GLY A 130 13.10 -6.20 4.42
CA GLY A 130 13.66 -5.91 5.74
C GLY A 130 13.09 -4.66 6.41
N LEU A 131 11.87 -4.25 6.04
CA LEU A 131 11.16 -3.16 6.70
C LEU A 131 11.03 -3.41 8.20
N ASP A 132 11.24 -2.38 9.00
CA ASP A 132 10.92 -2.42 10.43
C ASP A 132 9.39 -2.33 10.67
N ALA A 133 8.96 -2.33 11.93
CA ALA A 133 7.55 -2.28 12.27
C ALA A 133 6.82 -1.01 11.79
N PRO A 134 7.29 0.23 12.06
CA PRO A 134 6.63 1.43 11.55
C PRO A 134 6.66 1.54 10.02
N GLU A 135 7.70 1.08 9.35
CA GLU A 135 7.76 1.01 7.88
C GLU A 135 6.77 -0.03 7.33
N THR A 136 6.69 -1.22 7.95
CA THR A 136 5.73 -2.27 7.59
C THR A 136 4.30 -1.74 7.67
N ALA A 137 3.95 -1.08 8.78
CA ALA A 137 2.64 -0.49 9.00
C ALA A 137 2.26 0.52 7.90
N GLN A 138 3.20 1.39 7.52
CA GLN A 138 2.97 2.39 6.48
C GLN A 138 2.90 1.79 5.08
N SER A 139 3.74 0.80 4.78
CA SER A 139 3.75 0.12 3.47
C SER A 139 2.47 -0.67 3.19
N ALA A 140 1.73 -1.05 4.23
CA ALA A 140 0.50 -1.85 4.13
C ALA A 140 -0.74 -1.04 3.68
N ILE A 141 -0.60 0.28 3.52
CA ILE A 141 -1.65 1.26 3.26
C ILE A 141 -1.56 1.76 1.82
#